data_AF-A0A559SPS3-F1
#
_entry.id   AF-A0A559SPS3-F1
#
_cell.length_a   1.000
_cell.length_b   1.000
_cell.length_c   1.000
_cell.angle_alpha   90.00
_cell.angle_beta   90.00
_cell.angle_gamma   90.00
#
_symmetry.space_group_name_H-M   'P 1'
#
loop_
_entity.id
_entity.type
_entity.pdbx_description
1 polymer ?
#
loop_
_entity_poly.entity_id
_entity_poly.type
_entity_poly.pdbx_seq_one_letter_code
_entity_poly.pdbx_strand_id
1 'polypeptide(L)'
;MIIYATKHDADVIRKWINDEPDIAWIVKVAEQDQTCHWKAISAIEALEEQTYALWHTRSGPLNIPSCDRNVPDAIVADPFAGWSQTMQHSGATSPWFGGNLPGPYSFTFAESGREAPGSLARSGFYWLEDRYKSVGKPANPEAKLWWKKLRRFLEKSTTQVPWANVTNRKRTIIAYVFPEAKIQIDQGRHRDLNP
;
A
#
# COMPACT_ATOMS: atom_id res chain seq x y z
N MET A 1 6.37 5.27 -2.27
CA MET A 1 7.71 4.68 -2.16
C MET A 1 7.78 3.53 -3.13
N ILE A 2 8.80 3.48 -3.99
CA ILE A 2 8.94 2.46 -5.03
C ILE A 2 9.78 1.32 -4.48
N ILE A 3 9.30 0.09 -4.63
CA ILE A 3 9.92 -1.11 -4.09
C ILE A 3 10.07 -2.16 -5.19
N TYR A 4 11.18 -2.90 -5.14
CA TYR A 4 11.35 -4.15 -5.87
C TYR A 4 11.63 -5.25 -4.85
N ALA A 5 10.82 -6.30 -4.90
CA ALA A 5 10.82 -7.40 -3.94
C ALA A 5 10.35 -8.68 -4.65
N THR A 6 10.98 -9.81 -4.32
CA THR A 6 10.48 -11.16 -4.64
C THR A 6 9.40 -11.59 -3.65
N LYS A 7 8.77 -12.75 -3.85
CA LYS A 7 7.89 -13.36 -2.84
C LYS A 7 8.59 -13.63 -1.50
N HIS A 8 9.88 -13.96 -1.51
CA HIS A 8 10.64 -14.13 -0.27
C HIS A 8 10.88 -12.80 0.45
N ASP A 9 11.25 -11.75 -0.30
CA ASP A 9 11.42 -10.41 0.24
C ASP A 9 10.09 -9.87 0.80
N ALA A 10 8.97 -10.20 0.14
CA ALA A 10 7.63 -9.83 0.55
C ALA A 10 7.27 -10.39 1.94
N ASP A 11 7.77 -11.58 2.30
CA ASP A 11 7.60 -12.14 3.64
C ASP A 11 8.28 -11.31 4.73
N VAL A 12 9.40 -10.64 4.43
CA VAL A 12 10.07 -9.72 5.36
C VAL A 12 9.18 -8.50 5.60
N ILE A 13 8.57 -7.95 4.54
CA ILE A 13 7.64 -6.83 4.63
C ILE A 13 6.40 -7.23 5.44
N ARG A 14 5.82 -8.39 5.13
CA ARG A 14 4.64 -8.93 5.81
C ARG A 14 4.87 -9.10 7.30
N LYS A 15 5.96 -9.78 7.69
CA LYS A 15 6.32 -9.98 9.10
C LYS A 15 6.49 -8.65 9.82
N TRP A 16 7.25 -7.73 9.23
CA TRP A 16 7.46 -6.41 9.82
C TRP A 16 6.14 -5.67 10.06
N ILE A 17 5.21 -5.68 9.09
CA ILE A 17 3.89 -5.04 9.26
C ILE A 17 3.04 -5.77 10.31
N ASN A 18 3.03 -7.11 10.31
CA ASN A 18 2.28 -7.91 11.29
C ASN A 18 2.77 -7.65 12.74
N ASP A 19 4.03 -7.27 12.92
CA ASP A 19 4.62 -6.94 14.22
C ASP A 19 4.30 -5.49 14.67
N GLU A 20 3.65 -4.66 13.83
CA GLU A 20 3.24 -3.31 14.18
C GLU A 20 1.86 -3.30 14.87
N PRO A 21 1.75 -3.06 16.19
CA PRO A 21 0.50 -3.24 16.93
C PRO A 21 -0.61 -2.26 16.55
N ASP A 22 -0.23 -1.11 16.00
CA ASP A 22 -1.16 -0.05 15.61
C ASP A 22 -1.51 -0.09 14.12
N ILE A 23 -1.16 -1.16 13.40
CA ILE A 23 -1.49 -1.37 11.99
C ILE A 23 -2.34 -2.62 11.83
N ALA A 24 -3.38 -2.50 11.01
CA ALA A 24 -4.19 -3.61 10.57
C ALA A 24 -4.21 -3.69 9.05
N TRP A 25 -4.24 -4.93 8.54
CA TRP A 25 -4.55 -5.23 7.15
C TRP A 25 -6.05 -5.14 6.94
N ILE A 26 -6.47 -4.54 5.83
CA ILE A 26 -7.85 -4.63 5.38
C ILE A 26 -7.93 -5.69 4.29
N VAL A 27 -8.71 -6.74 4.54
CA VAL A 27 -8.86 -7.86 3.64
C VAL A 27 -10.30 -8.01 3.16
N LYS A 28 -10.46 -8.53 1.94
CA LYS A 28 -11.75 -8.96 1.41
C LYS A 28 -12.12 -10.30 2.04
N VAL A 29 -13.27 -10.39 2.67
CA VAL A 29 -13.78 -11.64 3.28
C VAL A 29 -14.87 -12.30 2.43
N ALA A 30 -15.59 -11.54 1.61
CA ALA A 30 -16.57 -12.05 0.66
C ALA A 30 -16.82 -11.06 -0.49
N GLU A 31 -17.37 -11.56 -1.60
CA GLU A 31 -17.81 -10.76 -2.74
C GLU A 31 -19.11 -11.36 -3.31
N GLN A 32 -20.14 -10.52 -3.46
CA GLN A 32 -21.41 -10.89 -4.08
C GLN A 32 -21.93 -9.70 -4.89
N ASP A 33 -22.24 -9.90 -6.17
CA ASP A 33 -22.83 -8.87 -7.05
C ASP A 33 -22.07 -7.53 -7.00
N GLN A 34 -20.74 -7.57 -7.11
CA GLN A 34 -19.81 -6.41 -6.99
C GLN A 34 -19.78 -5.74 -5.61
N THR A 35 -20.55 -6.24 -4.64
CA THR A 35 -20.46 -5.84 -3.24
C THR A 35 -19.41 -6.67 -2.53
N CYS A 36 -18.32 -6.03 -2.14
CA CYS A 36 -17.26 -6.64 -1.38
C CYS A 36 -17.49 -6.41 0.12
N HIS A 37 -17.29 -7.46 0.91
CA HIS A 37 -17.24 -7.39 2.36
C HIS A 37 -15.79 -7.32 2.79
N TRP A 38 -15.46 -6.31 3.59
CA TRP A 38 -14.12 -6.01 4.06
C TRP A 38 -14.03 -6.16 5.56
N LYS A 39 -12.84 -6.51 6.05
CA LYS A 39 -12.56 -6.60 7.48
C LYS A 39 -11.12 -6.20 7.77
N ALA A 40 -10.91 -5.46 8.84
CA ALA A 40 -9.58 -5.26 9.40
C ALA A 40 -9.13 -6.51 10.17
N ILE A 41 -7.89 -6.94 9.99
CA ILE A 41 -7.25 -8.02 10.72
C ILE A 41 -5.82 -7.62 11.09
N SER A 42 -5.33 -8.10 12.22
CA SER A 42 -4.02 -7.73 12.75
C SER A 42 -2.86 -8.31 11.95
N ALA A 43 -3.07 -9.46 11.30
CA ALA A 43 -2.02 -10.16 10.57
C ALA A 43 -2.60 -10.96 9.41
N ILE A 44 -1.81 -11.08 8.34
CA ILE A 44 -2.03 -12.01 7.24
C ILE A 44 -0.95 -13.11 7.24
N GLU A 45 -1.33 -14.31 6.81
CA GLU A 45 -0.44 -15.47 6.74
C GLU A 45 0.53 -15.39 5.56
N ALA A 46 0.06 -14.89 4.42
CA ALA A 46 0.82 -14.77 3.19
C ALA A 46 0.54 -13.43 2.51
N LEU A 47 1.55 -12.92 1.79
CA LEU A 47 1.46 -11.71 0.98
C LEU A 47 1.48 -12.13 -0.50
N GLU A 48 0.31 -12.05 -1.13
CA GLU A 48 0.07 -12.41 -2.53
C GLU A 48 0.11 -11.16 -3.42
N GLU A 49 0.30 -11.35 -4.73
CA GLU A 49 0.35 -10.24 -5.68
C GLU A 49 -1.02 -9.54 -5.79
N GLN A 50 -1.16 -8.39 -5.14
CA GLN A 50 -2.36 -7.56 -5.19
C GLN A 50 -2.11 -6.17 -4.55
N THR A 51 -3.16 -5.36 -4.51
CA THR A 51 -3.17 -4.13 -3.70
C THR A 51 -3.84 -4.40 -2.36
N TYR A 52 -3.14 -4.03 -1.30
CA TYR A 52 -3.59 -4.05 0.08
C TYR A 52 -3.90 -2.64 0.56
N ALA A 53 -4.89 -2.53 1.45
CA ALA A 53 -5.09 -1.35 2.27
C ALA A 53 -4.64 -1.65 3.71
N LEU A 54 -3.94 -0.69 4.32
CA LEU A 54 -3.43 -0.76 5.68
C LEU A 54 -4.06 0.37 6.49
N TRP A 55 -4.65 0.05 7.63
CA TRP A 55 -5.26 1.02 8.53
C TRP A 55 -4.41 1.20 9.77
N HIS A 56 -4.13 2.45 10.12
CA HIS A 56 -3.54 2.77 11.42
C HIS A 56 -4.65 2.93 12.45
N THR A 57 -4.73 1.99 13.39
CA THR A 57 -5.87 1.81 14.29
C THR A 57 -6.13 3.03 15.17
N ARG A 58 -5.08 3.75 15.56
CA ARG A 58 -5.18 4.98 16.36
C ARG A 58 -5.50 6.24 15.56
N SER A 59 -5.54 6.15 14.23
CA SER A 59 -5.93 7.30 13.39
C SER A 59 -7.43 7.62 13.46
N GLY A 60 -8.23 6.75 14.07
CA GLY A 60 -9.67 6.87 14.15
C GLY A 60 -10.38 6.06 13.05
N PRO A 61 -11.69 6.26 12.90
CA PRO A 61 -12.53 5.47 12.00
C PRO A 61 -12.16 5.69 10.54
N LEU A 62 -12.47 4.70 9.70
CA LEU A 62 -12.30 4.82 8.26
C LEU A 62 -13.50 5.58 7.68
N ASN A 63 -13.23 6.43 6.68
CA ASN A 63 -14.28 7.12 5.96
C ASN A 63 -14.39 6.59 4.53
N ILE A 64 -15.60 6.23 4.12
CA ILE A 64 -15.93 5.69 2.80
C ILE A 64 -16.66 6.78 2.03
N PRO A 65 -16.04 7.37 1.00
CA PRO A 65 -16.67 8.45 0.27
C PRO A 65 -17.95 7.97 -0.41
N SER A 66 -18.96 8.84 -0.43
CA SER A 66 -20.25 8.54 -1.05
C SER A 66 -20.24 8.62 -2.59
N CYS A 67 -19.19 9.23 -3.17
CA CYS A 67 -19.11 9.67 -4.57
C CYS A 67 -20.13 10.76 -4.98
N ASP A 68 -21.03 11.17 -4.10
CA ASP A 68 -22.06 12.19 -4.36
C ASP A 68 -21.87 13.38 -3.42
N ARG A 69 -21.87 14.60 -3.98
CA ARG A 69 -21.67 15.83 -3.21
C ARG A 69 -22.76 16.08 -2.17
N ASN A 70 -23.95 15.50 -2.36
CA ASN A 70 -25.11 15.70 -1.48
C ASN A 70 -25.29 14.56 -0.47
N VAL A 71 -24.54 13.46 -0.61
CA VAL A 71 -24.60 12.32 0.29
C VAL A 71 -23.38 12.38 1.20
N PRO A 72 -23.54 12.44 2.53
CA PRO A 72 -22.42 12.37 3.45
C PRO A 72 -21.63 11.08 3.26
N ASP A 73 -20.32 11.15 3.43
CA ASP A 73 -19.46 9.97 3.42
C ASP A 73 -19.86 9.01 4.57
N ALA A 74 -19.76 7.71 4.35
CA ALA A 74 -20.09 6.69 5.33
C ALA A 74 -18.91 6.42 6.28
N ILE A 75 -19.17 6.33 7.58
CA ILE A 75 -18.14 6.10 8.59
C ILE A 75 -18.15 4.63 9.00
N VAL A 76 -17.00 3.97 8.86
CA VAL A 76 -16.77 2.63 9.43
C VAL A 76 -16.16 2.83 10.81
N ALA A 77 -17.03 2.81 11.83
CA ALA A 77 -16.64 3.07 13.22
C ALA A 77 -15.69 1.99 13.77
N ASP A 78 -15.96 0.72 13.45
CA ASP A 78 -15.12 -0.42 13.81
C ASP A 78 -14.74 -1.23 12.57
N PRO A 79 -13.57 -0.96 11.97
CA PRO A 79 -13.07 -1.75 10.84
C PRO A 79 -12.88 -3.25 11.15
N PHE A 80 -12.69 -3.65 12.42
CA PHE A 80 -12.58 -5.06 12.79
C PHE A 80 -13.92 -5.79 12.77
N ALA A 81 -15.04 -5.09 12.99
CA ALA A 81 -16.37 -5.67 12.78
C ALA A 81 -16.67 -5.92 11.30
N GLY A 82 -15.99 -5.20 10.41
CA GLY A 82 -16.14 -5.28 8.97
C GLY A 82 -17.24 -4.38 8.42
N TRP A 83 -17.27 -4.23 7.10
CA TRP A 83 -18.25 -3.42 6.38
C TRP A 83 -18.41 -3.92 4.95
N SER A 84 -19.44 -3.41 4.27
CA SER A 84 -19.68 -3.70 2.85
C SER A 84 -19.42 -2.45 2.00
N GLN A 85 -18.89 -2.65 0.81
CA GLN A 85 -18.74 -1.60 -0.19
C GLN A 85 -19.00 -2.17 -1.58
N THR A 86 -19.89 -1.51 -2.34
CA THR A 86 -20.08 -1.80 -3.76
C THR A 86 -18.94 -1.20 -4.58
N MET A 87 -18.29 -2.04 -5.36
CA MET A 87 -17.14 -1.68 -6.19
C MET A 87 -17.59 -1.41 -7.63
N GLN A 88 -16.84 -0.57 -8.36
CA GLN A 88 -17.14 -0.28 -9.77
C GLN A 88 -16.87 -1.47 -10.70
N HIS A 89 -16.04 -2.41 -10.27
CA HIS A 89 -15.69 -3.61 -11.01
C HIS A 89 -15.49 -4.79 -10.05
N SER A 90 -15.74 -6.01 -10.55
CA SER A 90 -15.43 -7.23 -9.81
C SER A 90 -13.93 -7.43 -9.63
N GLY A 91 -13.56 -8.28 -8.67
CA GLY A 91 -12.17 -8.66 -8.44
C GLY A 91 -11.31 -7.57 -7.77
N ALA A 92 -11.93 -6.53 -7.20
CA ALA A 92 -11.20 -5.57 -6.38
C ALA A 92 -10.51 -6.27 -5.19
N THR A 93 -9.26 -5.92 -4.94
CA THR A 93 -8.43 -6.51 -3.86
C THR A 93 -8.24 -5.55 -2.69
N SER A 94 -8.55 -4.27 -2.89
CA SER A 94 -8.60 -3.25 -1.85
C SER A 94 -9.91 -2.47 -1.91
N PRO A 95 -10.46 -2.05 -0.76
CA PRO A 95 -11.57 -1.10 -0.72
C PRO A 95 -11.16 0.27 -1.26
N TRP A 96 -12.16 1.08 -1.59
CA TRP A 96 -11.95 2.44 -2.07
C TRP A 96 -12.25 3.47 -0.98
N PHE A 97 -11.27 4.32 -0.66
CA PHE A 97 -11.38 5.37 0.38
C PHE A 97 -11.38 6.79 -0.19
N GLY A 98 -11.47 6.93 -1.52
CA GLY A 98 -11.38 8.21 -2.20
C GLY A 98 -10.07 8.94 -1.99
N GLY A 99 -10.01 10.13 -2.60
CA GLY A 99 -8.84 11.00 -2.57
C GLY A 99 -9.17 12.35 -1.92
N ASN A 100 -10.02 12.39 -0.90
CA ASN A 100 -10.47 13.63 -0.25
C ASN A 100 -10.18 13.68 1.26
N LEU A 101 -9.61 12.62 1.83
CA LEU A 101 -9.39 12.47 3.27
C LEU A 101 -8.04 11.81 3.57
N PRO A 102 -7.55 11.89 4.83
CA PRO A 102 -6.44 11.06 5.28
C PRO A 102 -6.88 9.60 5.25
N GLY A 103 -6.73 8.98 4.08
CA GLY A 103 -7.08 7.59 3.85
C GLY A 103 -6.04 6.64 4.45
N PRO A 104 -6.35 5.34 4.47
CA PRO A 104 -5.40 4.30 4.81
C PRO A 104 -4.22 4.30 3.84
N TYR A 105 -3.15 3.64 4.25
CA TYR A 105 -2.01 3.43 3.36
C TYR A 105 -2.37 2.36 2.33
N SER A 106 -1.88 2.53 1.12
CA SER A 106 -1.98 1.50 0.09
C SER A 106 -0.61 0.84 -0.07
N PHE A 107 -0.61 -0.48 -0.19
CA PHE A 107 0.56 -1.27 -0.52
C PHE A 107 0.25 -2.17 -1.71
N THR A 108 0.90 -1.95 -2.83
CA THR A 108 0.81 -2.85 -3.99
C THR A 108 2.03 -3.77 -3.97
N PHE A 109 1.78 -5.07 -3.94
CA PHE A 109 2.79 -6.09 -4.17
C PHE A 109 2.57 -6.74 -5.53
N ALA A 110 3.65 -6.82 -6.30
CA ALA A 110 3.75 -7.59 -7.53
C ALA A 110 5.22 -8.00 -7.69
N GLU A 111 5.47 -9.29 -7.90
CA GLU A 111 6.79 -9.80 -8.25
C GLU A 111 6.91 -9.90 -9.77
N SER A 112 5.88 -10.38 -10.45
CA SER A 112 5.91 -10.66 -11.88
C SER A 112 5.61 -9.43 -12.71
N GLY A 113 6.65 -8.94 -13.41
CA GLY A 113 6.54 -7.79 -14.31
C GLY A 113 5.86 -8.09 -15.64
N ARG A 114 5.60 -7.02 -16.39
CA ARG A 114 4.94 -7.01 -17.70
C ARG A 114 5.76 -6.33 -18.79
N GLU A 115 6.83 -5.61 -18.45
CA GLU A 115 7.65 -4.92 -19.47
C GLU A 115 8.58 -5.86 -20.24
N ALA A 116 9.00 -6.98 -19.64
CA ALA A 116 9.78 -8.02 -20.33
C ALA A 116 9.47 -9.42 -19.77
N PRO A 117 9.69 -10.51 -20.55
CA PRO A 117 9.51 -11.86 -20.05
C PRO A 117 10.34 -12.14 -18.80
N GLY A 118 9.68 -12.56 -17.72
CA GLY A 118 10.33 -12.87 -16.44
C GLY A 118 10.84 -11.64 -15.68
N SER A 119 10.42 -10.43 -16.04
CA SER A 119 10.85 -9.21 -15.34
C SER A 119 10.31 -9.13 -13.91
N LEU A 120 10.93 -8.25 -13.12
CA LEU A 120 10.55 -7.96 -11.76
C LEU A 120 9.65 -6.72 -11.71
N ALA A 121 8.41 -6.90 -11.27
CA ALA A 121 7.41 -5.85 -11.20
C ALA A 121 7.73 -4.78 -10.14
N ARG A 122 7.10 -3.63 -10.34
CA ARG A 122 7.17 -2.51 -9.40
C ARG A 122 6.11 -2.67 -8.30
N SER A 123 6.58 -2.88 -7.08
CA SER A 123 5.78 -2.79 -5.86
C SER A 123 5.87 -1.38 -5.25
N GLY A 124 5.02 -1.08 -4.26
CA GLY A 124 5.18 0.18 -3.53
C GLY A 124 4.13 0.50 -2.48
N PHE A 125 4.54 1.37 -1.56
CA PHE A 125 3.62 1.99 -0.60
C PHE A 125 3.20 3.38 -1.07
N TYR A 126 1.94 3.72 -0.84
CA TYR A 126 1.37 5.02 -1.13
C TYR A 126 0.59 5.56 0.07
N TRP A 127 0.76 6.85 0.33
CA TRP A 127 0.00 7.59 1.32
C TRP A 127 -0.02 9.07 0.99
N LEU A 128 -1.14 9.73 1.30
CA LEU A 128 -1.37 11.14 0.99
C LEU A 128 -0.79 12.10 2.03
N GLU A 129 -0.31 11.60 3.18
CA GLU A 129 0.27 12.40 4.27
C GLU A 129 -0.58 13.68 4.56
N ASP A 130 0.06 14.84 4.68
CA ASP A 130 -0.56 16.14 4.97
C ASP A 130 -1.15 16.84 3.72
N ARG A 131 -1.49 16.11 2.64
CA ARG A 131 -2.07 16.70 1.42
C ARG A 131 -3.29 17.59 1.69
N TYR A 132 -4.09 17.25 2.69
CA TYR A 132 -5.32 17.99 3.05
C TYR A 132 -5.14 18.93 4.25
N LYS A 133 -3.90 19.20 4.69
CA LYS A 133 -3.64 20.13 5.79
C LYS A 133 -4.17 21.54 5.51
N SER A 134 -4.12 22.00 4.27
CA SER A 134 -4.61 23.33 3.86
C SER A 134 -6.13 23.51 4.02
N VAL A 135 -6.90 22.42 4.03
CA VAL A 135 -8.36 22.43 4.24
C VAL A 135 -8.75 21.96 5.64
N GLY A 136 -7.82 22.06 6.60
CA GLY A 136 -8.07 21.75 8.01
C GLY A 136 -8.12 20.25 8.34
N LYS A 137 -7.68 19.38 7.42
CA LYS A 137 -7.67 17.92 7.61
C LYS A 137 -6.23 17.36 7.52
N PRO A 138 -5.31 17.75 8.41
CA PRO A 138 -3.96 17.18 8.43
C PRO A 138 -3.98 15.68 8.71
N ALA A 139 -2.92 14.97 8.33
CA ALA A 139 -2.77 13.58 8.73
C ALA A 139 -2.56 13.48 10.24
N ASN A 140 -3.10 12.41 10.83
CA ASN A 140 -2.89 12.08 12.23
C ASN A 140 -1.37 12.04 12.56
N PRO A 141 -0.91 12.69 13.65
CA PRO A 141 0.50 12.68 14.03
C PRO A 141 1.11 11.28 14.20
N GLU A 142 0.39 10.35 14.80
CA GLU A 142 0.86 8.97 15.00
C GLU A 142 0.99 8.22 13.67
N ALA A 143 0.04 8.42 12.75
CA ALA A 143 0.15 7.89 11.39
C ALA A 143 1.43 8.37 10.67
N LYS A 144 1.84 9.62 10.91
CA LYS A 144 3.10 10.18 10.38
C LYS A 144 4.32 9.53 11.02
N LEU A 145 4.27 9.25 12.32
CA LEU A 145 5.34 8.55 13.02
C LEU A 145 5.51 7.13 12.49
N TRP A 146 4.41 6.39 12.32
CA TRP A 146 4.46 5.06 11.72
C TRP A 146 5.03 5.10 10.30
N TRP A 147 4.57 6.02 9.46
CA TRP A 147 5.08 6.15 8.10
C TRP A 147 6.58 6.49 8.05
N LYS A 148 7.09 7.26 9.01
CA LYS A 148 8.53 7.49 9.20
C LYS A 148 9.26 6.21 9.63
N LYS A 149 8.64 5.39 10.48
CA LYS A 149 9.18 4.07 10.91
C LYS A 149 9.28 3.12 9.71
N LEU A 150 8.23 3.04 8.88
CA LEU A 150 8.23 2.28 7.63
C LEU A 150 9.36 2.72 6.68
N ARG A 151 9.53 4.04 6.47
CA ARG A 151 10.64 4.58 5.68
C ARG A 151 12.00 4.09 6.19
N ARG A 152 12.25 4.19 7.49
CA ARG A 152 13.50 3.72 8.12
C ARG A 152 13.69 2.21 8.00
N PHE A 153 12.62 1.43 8.11
CA PHE A 153 12.66 -0.01 7.90
C PHE A 153 13.11 -0.33 6.47
N LEU A 154 12.52 0.32 5.47
CA LEU A 154 12.91 0.14 4.06
C LEU A 154 14.37 0.58 3.84
N GLU A 155 14.79 1.73 4.35
CA GLU A 155 16.18 2.21 4.26
C GLU A 155 17.19 1.21 4.83
N LYS A 156 16.85 0.52 5.93
CA LYS A 156 17.74 -0.47 6.57
C LYS A 156 17.73 -1.83 5.87
N SER A 157 16.61 -2.21 5.28
CA SER A 157 16.39 -3.57 4.77
C SER A 157 16.64 -3.70 3.27
N THR A 158 16.97 -2.60 2.58
CA THR A 158 17.08 -2.56 1.12
C THR A 158 18.31 -1.78 0.66
N THR A 159 18.68 -1.97 -0.60
CA THR A 159 19.63 -1.09 -1.29
C THR A 159 18.86 -0.01 -2.04
N GLN A 160 19.25 1.25 -1.84
CA GLN A 160 18.70 2.37 -2.60
C GLN A 160 19.36 2.46 -3.98
N VAL A 161 18.55 2.51 -5.03
CA VAL A 161 19.01 2.66 -6.41
C VAL A 161 18.18 3.73 -7.14
N PRO A 162 18.72 4.36 -8.19
CA PRO A 162 17.90 5.18 -9.09
C PRO A 162 16.76 4.34 -9.67
N TRP A 163 15.52 4.81 -9.55
CA TRP A 163 14.34 4.14 -10.12
C TRP A 163 14.42 4.09 -11.65
N ALA A 164 14.85 5.18 -12.28
CA ALA A 164 15.10 5.23 -13.70
C ALA A 164 16.39 6.02 -13.97
N ASN A 165 17.16 5.59 -14.97
CA ASN A 165 18.36 6.28 -15.43
C ASN A 165 17.96 7.51 -16.26
N VAL A 166 17.31 8.49 -15.64
CA VAL A 166 16.89 9.73 -16.33
C VAL A 166 17.90 10.81 -16.02
N THR A 167 18.73 11.15 -17.01
CA THR A 167 19.78 12.18 -16.94
C THR A 167 19.25 13.60 -16.78
N ASN A 168 17.94 13.83 -16.97
CA ASN A 168 17.37 15.17 -17.10
C ASN A 168 16.37 15.58 -16.01
N ARG A 169 16.32 14.88 -14.87
CA ARG A 169 15.49 15.28 -13.72
C ARG A 169 16.30 15.99 -12.65
N LYS A 170 15.81 17.12 -12.16
CA LYS A 170 16.38 17.87 -11.02
C LYS A 170 16.51 17.04 -9.73
N ARG A 171 15.77 15.92 -9.63
CA ARG A 171 15.84 14.97 -8.51
C ARG A 171 15.76 13.53 -9.03
N THR A 172 16.73 12.72 -8.63
CA THR A 172 16.70 11.27 -8.80
C THR A 172 15.63 10.68 -7.91
N ILE A 173 14.68 9.96 -8.50
CA ILE A 173 13.70 9.20 -7.72
C ILE A 173 14.38 7.89 -7.29
N ILE A 174 14.29 7.58 -6.00
CA ILE A 174 14.91 6.39 -5.41
C ILE A 174 13.91 5.24 -5.37
N ALA A 175 14.36 4.06 -5.78
CA ALA A 175 13.72 2.80 -5.52
C ALA A 175 14.47 2.04 -4.42
N TYR A 176 13.72 1.31 -3.61
CA TYR A 176 14.22 0.44 -2.55
C TYR A 176 14.21 -1.00 -3.07
N VAL A 177 15.37 -1.61 -3.23
CA VAL A 177 15.49 -2.98 -3.76
C VAL A 177 15.88 -3.92 -2.63
N PHE A 178 15.00 -4.87 -2.32
CA PHE A 178 15.26 -5.87 -1.29
C PHE A 178 16.39 -6.84 -1.70
N PRO A 179 17.01 -7.56 -0.74
CA PRO A 179 18.23 -8.32 -1.00
C PRO A 179 18.09 -9.38 -2.09
N GLU A 180 17.01 -10.17 -2.12
CA GLU A 180 16.87 -11.21 -3.14
C GLU A 180 16.55 -10.60 -4.51
N ALA A 181 15.63 -9.63 -4.56
CA ALA A 181 15.37 -8.83 -5.76
C ALA A 181 16.66 -8.21 -6.33
N LYS A 182 17.55 -7.72 -5.46
CA LYS A 182 18.84 -7.12 -5.86
C LYS A 182 19.74 -8.15 -6.52
N ILE A 183 19.86 -9.36 -5.95
CA ILE A 183 20.64 -10.45 -6.52
C ILE A 183 20.11 -10.78 -7.92
N GLN A 184 18.81 -10.91 -8.09
CA GLN A 184 18.21 -11.24 -9.38
C GLN A 184 18.40 -10.13 -10.42
N ILE A 185 18.28 -8.86 -10.03
CA ILE A 185 18.57 -7.72 -10.91
C ILE A 185 20.04 -7.72 -11.33
N ASP A 186 20.97 -7.97 -10.41
CA ASP A 186 22.41 -8.03 -10.72
C ASP A 186 22.76 -9.20 -11.65
N GLN A 187 21.97 -10.28 -11.61
CA GLN A 187 22.04 -11.42 -12.54
C GLN A 187 21.36 -11.16 -13.89
N GLY A 188 20.80 -9.97 -14.10
CA GLY A 188 20.22 -9.56 -15.38
C GLY A 188 18.70 -9.68 -15.47
N ARG A 189 17.98 -9.96 -14.37
CA ARG A 189 16.51 -9.90 -14.37
C ARG A 189 16.07 -8.46 -14.66
N HIS A 190 15.28 -8.26 -15.73
CA HIS A 190 14.76 -6.94 -16.10
C HIS A 190 13.92 -6.36 -14.97
N ARG A 191 14.02 -5.06 -14.76
CA ARG A 191 13.33 -4.33 -13.70
C ARG A 191 12.31 -3.38 -14.31
N ASP A 192 11.04 -3.61 -14.03
CA ASP A 192 9.97 -2.83 -14.63
C ASP A 192 9.95 -1.40 -14.08
N LEU A 193 9.78 -0.41 -14.96
CA LEU A 193 9.59 0.97 -14.53
C LEU A 193 8.12 1.25 -14.19
N ASN A 194 7.19 0.56 -14.84
CA ASN A 194 5.75 0.70 -14.65
C ASN A 194 5.16 -0.48 -13.86
N PRO A 195 4.04 -0.28 -13.14
CA PRO A 195 3.26 -1.36 -12.55
C PRO A 195 2.58 -2.23 -13.62
#